data_AF-A0A1J5PDY1-F1
#
_entry.id   AF-A0A1J5PDY1-F1
#
_cell.length_a   1.000
_cell.length_b   1.000
_cell.length_c   1.000
_cell.angle_alpha   90.00
_cell.angle_beta   90.00
_cell.angle_gamma   90.00
#
_symmetry.space_group_name_H-M   'P 1'
#
loop_
_entity.id
_entity.type
_entity.pdbx_description
1 polymer ?
#
loop_
_entity_poly.entity_id
_entity_poly.type
_entity_poly.pdbx_seq_one_letter_code
_entity_poly.pdbx_strand_id
1 'polypeptide(L)'
;MAAADAATLSTAGATQTAFKAAVTGFEILSLGAIAGSISVDAMGFGTFHTVNETGNAAVNTLTISNLASGDTINITGANTGAGTTTAGSTGSGSNDTLNFGLSQGTAALVDFGTITTPNVENLAIKMTDSQATPVGYLNTATIADVSLHTLTVTGNSGLNVGTLTGATALTNIDASGVTGAGGLSVTLAADQYATTIVGTAGTGSDTINAAAALAAVTITDNATGTNTITGASGAYVNTITAGNGTNTIVGGAAADVITVGTGISTITGGGGADTINLTAATHGVDTITYTGANQGGAALTITAGGTLATGDAVTNFHIATDVINVHAAVVASTSAVASGTLLNSWSITADSVFIDTATNLGGAAATVANVSALIGTVTAAGATNTGFVAIQTNTASNVWDIFEVITASGVHAGAALATTDTISLVGVINTNGALAAANFTA
;
A
#
# COMPACT_ATOMS: atom_id res chain seq x y z
N MET A 1 -19.60 -20.34 31.93
CA MET A 1 -20.75 -21.27 31.88
C MET A 1 -20.75 -21.99 30.54
N ALA A 2 -21.52 -23.08 30.37
CA ALA A 2 -21.67 -23.65 29.04
C ALA A 2 -22.41 -22.64 28.15
N ALA A 3 -22.04 -22.58 26.87
CA ALA A 3 -22.58 -21.56 25.99
C ALA A 3 -24.09 -21.72 25.74
N ALA A 4 -24.58 -22.96 25.76
CA ALA A 4 -26.01 -23.28 25.70
C ALA A 4 -26.81 -22.77 26.92
N ASP A 5 -26.19 -22.77 28.10
CA ASP A 5 -26.83 -22.22 29.32
C ASP A 5 -26.98 -20.71 29.19
N ALA A 6 -25.92 -20.02 28.73
CA ALA A 6 -25.95 -18.58 28.48
C ALA A 6 -27.05 -18.21 27.47
N ALA A 7 -27.16 -18.98 26.38
CA ALA A 7 -28.21 -18.78 25.38
C ALA A 7 -29.61 -18.95 25.98
N THR A 8 -29.82 -19.99 26.79
CA THR A 8 -31.10 -20.23 27.49
C THR A 8 -31.43 -19.13 28.50
N LEU A 9 -30.42 -18.59 29.18
CA LEU A 9 -30.56 -17.48 30.11
C LEU A 9 -30.76 -16.14 29.40
N SER A 10 -30.45 -16.05 28.10
CA SER A 10 -30.67 -14.82 27.32
C SER A 10 -32.14 -14.62 26.92
N THR A 11 -32.95 -15.68 26.92
CA THR A 11 -34.39 -15.57 26.63
C THR A 11 -35.15 -14.95 27.81
N ALA A 12 -35.80 -13.80 27.58
CA ALA A 12 -36.57 -13.10 28.61
C ALA A 12 -37.64 -14.01 29.26
N GLY A 13 -37.70 -13.99 30.59
CA GLY A 13 -38.63 -14.80 31.36
C GLY A 13 -38.47 -14.62 32.87
N ALA A 14 -39.39 -15.19 33.65
CA ALA A 14 -39.37 -15.08 35.11
C ALA A 14 -38.10 -15.69 35.72
N THR A 15 -37.66 -16.84 35.21
CA THR A 15 -36.42 -17.51 35.64
C THR A 15 -35.20 -16.65 35.38
N GLN A 16 -35.10 -16.03 34.21
CA GLN A 16 -33.97 -15.19 33.82
C GLN A 16 -33.96 -13.86 34.58
N THR A 17 -35.14 -13.29 34.85
CA THR A 17 -35.28 -12.10 35.70
C THR A 17 -34.80 -12.40 37.12
N ALA A 18 -35.21 -13.55 37.68
CA ALA A 18 -34.75 -13.98 39.00
C ALA A 18 -33.25 -14.28 39.02
N PHE A 19 -32.72 -14.91 37.96
CA PHE A 19 -31.28 -15.14 37.80
C PHE A 19 -30.51 -13.83 37.74
N LYS A 20 -30.93 -12.87 36.93
CA LYS A 20 -30.32 -11.54 36.82
C LYS A 20 -30.31 -10.80 38.15
N ALA A 21 -31.41 -10.88 38.91
CA ALA A 21 -31.48 -10.29 40.23
C ALA A 21 -30.53 -10.94 41.25
N ALA A 22 -30.18 -12.21 41.05
CA ALA A 22 -29.25 -12.95 41.89
C ALA A 22 -27.78 -12.82 41.46
N VAL A 23 -27.51 -12.60 40.16
CA VAL A 23 -26.16 -12.47 39.60
C VAL A 23 -25.80 -11.01 39.47
N THR A 24 -25.33 -10.44 40.57
CA THR A 24 -24.88 -9.04 40.67
C THR A 24 -23.37 -8.95 40.90
N GLY A 25 -22.71 -7.92 40.39
CA GLY A 25 -21.27 -7.67 40.60
C GLY A 25 -20.35 -8.54 39.75
N PHE A 26 -20.84 -9.04 38.61
CA PHE A 26 -20.04 -9.71 37.60
C PHE A 26 -20.05 -8.89 36.32
N GLU A 27 -18.87 -8.58 35.80
CA GLU A 27 -18.69 -7.75 34.60
C GLU A 27 -18.20 -8.58 33.40
N ILE A 28 -17.82 -9.85 33.63
CA ILE A 28 -17.25 -10.74 32.62
C ILE A 28 -18.13 -11.99 32.46
N LEU A 29 -18.59 -12.24 31.23
CA LEU A 29 -19.22 -13.48 30.83
C LEU A 29 -18.21 -14.37 30.10
N SER A 30 -17.81 -15.48 30.72
CA SER A 30 -16.97 -16.49 30.06
C SER A 30 -17.81 -17.64 29.53
N LEU A 31 -17.75 -17.84 28.21
CA LEU A 31 -18.38 -18.92 27.47
C LEU A 31 -17.36 -20.04 27.21
N GLY A 32 -17.76 -21.28 27.46
CA GLY A 32 -17.01 -22.43 26.96
C GLY A 32 -17.15 -22.60 25.44
N ALA A 33 -16.55 -23.65 24.90
CA ALA A 33 -16.58 -23.94 23.46
C ALA A 33 -18.00 -23.96 22.88
N ILE A 34 -18.15 -23.35 21.71
CA ILE A 34 -19.42 -23.21 21.00
C ILE A 34 -19.70 -24.47 20.16
N ALA A 35 -20.59 -25.33 20.66
CA ALA A 35 -20.93 -26.61 20.03
C ALA A 35 -22.10 -26.53 19.02
N GLY A 36 -22.75 -25.38 18.90
CA GLY A 36 -23.84 -25.09 17.96
C GLY A 36 -24.01 -23.57 17.83
N SER A 37 -24.66 -23.08 16.77
CA SER A 37 -24.98 -21.64 16.67
C SER A 37 -25.86 -21.21 17.83
N ILE A 38 -25.47 -20.14 18.53
CA ILE A 38 -26.19 -19.62 19.69
C ILE A 38 -26.28 -18.10 19.65
N SER A 39 -27.29 -17.57 20.35
CA SER A 39 -27.44 -16.13 20.60
C SER A 39 -27.35 -15.88 22.10
N VAL A 40 -26.57 -14.88 22.48
CA VAL A 40 -26.37 -14.44 23.86
C VAL A 40 -26.74 -12.96 23.97
N ASP A 41 -27.51 -12.62 24.98
CA ASP A 41 -27.82 -11.25 25.37
C ASP A 41 -26.92 -10.88 26.56
N ALA A 42 -25.92 -10.03 26.32
CA ALA A 42 -24.95 -9.62 27.34
C ALA A 42 -25.60 -8.90 28.53
N MET A 43 -26.79 -8.35 28.34
CA MET A 43 -27.55 -7.62 29.35
C MET A 43 -28.85 -8.33 29.75
N GLY A 44 -29.19 -9.45 29.11
CA GLY A 44 -30.46 -10.16 29.30
C GLY A 44 -30.57 -10.82 30.68
N PHE A 45 -29.45 -11.35 31.18
CA PHE A 45 -29.39 -12.08 32.45
C PHE A 45 -28.26 -11.62 33.39
N GLY A 46 -27.55 -10.57 33.02
CA GLY A 46 -26.48 -9.96 33.81
C GLY A 46 -26.20 -8.53 33.36
N THR A 47 -25.03 -8.01 33.71
CA THR A 47 -24.51 -6.71 33.26
C THR A 47 -23.06 -6.88 32.83
N PHE A 48 -22.84 -7.56 31.70
CA PHE A 48 -21.51 -7.94 31.25
C PHE A 48 -20.97 -6.94 30.23
N HIS A 49 -19.76 -6.45 30.47
CA HIS A 49 -19.02 -5.55 29.58
C HIS A 49 -17.90 -6.26 28.82
N THR A 50 -17.55 -7.47 29.27
CA THR A 50 -16.61 -8.36 28.59
C THR A 50 -17.24 -9.71 28.35
N VAL A 51 -17.12 -10.22 27.12
CA VAL A 51 -17.45 -11.62 26.80
C VAL A 51 -16.17 -12.34 26.41
N ASN A 52 -15.84 -13.43 27.09
CA ASN A 52 -14.73 -14.30 26.73
C ASN A 52 -15.26 -15.56 26.04
N GLU A 53 -14.62 -15.94 24.93
CA GLU A 53 -14.96 -17.10 24.12
C GLU A 53 -13.67 -17.89 23.79
N THR A 54 -13.74 -19.22 23.88
CA THR A 54 -12.56 -20.09 23.78
C THR A 54 -12.35 -20.70 22.39
N GLY A 55 -13.01 -20.18 21.36
CA GLY A 55 -13.03 -20.73 20.02
C GLY A 55 -14.26 -21.59 19.71
N ASN A 56 -14.56 -21.63 18.41
CA ASN A 56 -15.80 -22.14 17.85
C ASN A 56 -15.54 -22.98 16.60
N ALA A 57 -16.29 -24.07 16.45
CA ALA A 57 -16.15 -25.01 15.34
C ALA A 57 -16.70 -24.44 14.01
N ALA A 58 -16.20 -24.99 12.90
CA ALA A 58 -16.27 -24.46 11.53
C ALA A 58 -17.66 -24.17 10.90
N VAL A 59 -18.77 -24.27 11.61
CA VAL A 59 -20.13 -24.04 11.07
C VAL A 59 -21.06 -23.25 11.97
N ASN A 60 -20.63 -22.95 13.19
CA ASN A 60 -21.51 -22.32 14.17
C ASN A 60 -21.28 -20.81 14.20
N THR A 61 -22.31 -20.04 14.56
CA THR A 61 -22.22 -18.60 14.79
C THR A 61 -22.45 -18.31 16.26
N LEU A 62 -21.61 -17.48 16.86
CA LEU A 62 -21.94 -16.82 18.13
C LEU A 62 -22.52 -15.43 17.82
N THR A 63 -23.79 -15.22 18.17
CA THR A 63 -24.40 -13.90 18.13
C THR A 63 -24.42 -13.29 19.53
N ILE A 64 -23.88 -12.08 19.68
CA ILE A 64 -23.91 -11.35 20.96
C ILE A 64 -24.71 -10.05 20.78
N SER A 65 -25.68 -9.83 21.64
CA SER A 65 -26.57 -8.66 21.62
C SER A 65 -26.45 -7.83 22.89
N ASN A 66 -26.91 -6.58 22.81
CA ASN A 66 -26.90 -5.61 23.90
C ASN A 66 -25.52 -5.34 24.51
N LEU A 67 -24.47 -5.37 23.68
CA LEU A 67 -23.18 -4.82 24.05
C LEU A 67 -23.28 -3.30 24.07
N ALA A 68 -22.72 -2.61 25.04
CA ALA A 68 -22.59 -1.16 25.02
C ALA A 68 -21.38 -0.72 24.17
N SER A 69 -21.37 0.54 23.72
CA SER A 69 -20.19 1.12 23.10
C SER A 69 -19.01 1.08 24.09
N GLY A 70 -17.87 0.53 23.65
CA GLY A 70 -16.68 0.29 24.46
C GLY A 70 -16.59 -1.12 25.07
N ASP A 71 -17.62 -1.96 24.95
CA ASP A 71 -17.56 -3.34 25.43
C ASP A 71 -16.55 -4.18 24.63
N THR A 72 -16.13 -5.31 25.23
CA THR A 72 -15.05 -6.16 24.69
C THR A 72 -15.50 -7.60 24.48
N ILE A 73 -15.10 -8.19 23.35
CA ILE A 73 -15.19 -9.64 23.10
C ILE A 73 -13.76 -10.19 22.98
N ASN A 74 -13.38 -11.13 23.84
CA ASN A 74 -12.10 -11.83 23.74
C ASN A 74 -12.30 -13.23 23.14
N ILE A 75 -11.48 -13.58 22.16
CA ILE A 75 -11.46 -14.88 21.50
C ILE A 75 -10.06 -15.47 21.67
N THR A 76 -9.94 -16.60 22.36
CA THR A 76 -8.64 -17.24 22.66
C THR A 76 -8.38 -18.51 21.86
N GLY A 77 -9.29 -18.89 20.98
CA GLY A 77 -9.18 -20.08 20.13
C GLY A 77 -9.62 -19.79 18.70
N ALA A 78 -9.31 -20.70 17.78
CA ALA A 78 -9.74 -20.56 16.40
C ALA A 78 -11.27 -20.52 16.31
N ASN A 79 -11.79 -19.68 15.43
CA ASN A 79 -13.21 -19.52 15.17
C ASN A 79 -13.44 -19.71 13.67
N THR A 80 -13.05 -20.89 13.16
CA THR A 80 -13.07 -21.24 11.73
C THR A 80 -14.47 -21.37 11.13
N GLY A 81 -15.52 -21.01 11.88
CA GLY A 81 -16.92 -21.07 11.47
C GLY A 81 -17.45 -19.77 10.91
N ALA A 82 -18.76 -19.57 11.01
CA ALA A 82 -19.44 -18.35 10.58
C ALA A 82 -19.07 -17.12 11.44
N GLY A 83 -18.19 -17.30 12.44
CA GLY A 83 -17.54 -16.24 13.19
C GLY A 83 -18.39 -15.68 14.33
N THR A 84 -18.05 -14.46 14.76
CA THR A 84 -18.76 -13.72 15.81
C THR A 84 -19.57 -12.61 15.18
N THR A 85 -20.88 -12.65 15.39
CA THR A 85 -21.79 -11.59 14.99
C THR A 85 -22.22 -10.82 16.21
N THR A 86 -22.15 -9.50 16.16
CA THR A 86 -22.78 -8.65 17.18
C THR A 86 -24.10 -8.10 16.62
N ALA A 87 -25.03 -7.73 17.50
CA ALA A 87 -26.21 -6.97 17.10
C ALA A 87 -25.92 -5.45 16.97
N GLY A 88 -24.65 -5.06 16.90
CA GLY A 88 -24.17 -3.69 17.10
C GLY A 88 -24.01 -3.33 18.58
N SER A 89 -23.70 -2.06 18.82
CA SER A 89 -23.67 -1.50 20.18
C SER A 89 -25.04 -0.92 20.58
N THR A 90 -25.34 -0.95 21.86
CA THR A 90 -26.47 -0.27 22.51
C THR A 90 -25.99 1.08 23.04
N GLY A 91 -25.43 1.90 22.16
CA GLY A 91 -25.03 3.30 22.36
C GLY A 91 -25.43 4.09 21.11
N SER A 92 -26.12 5.21 21.21
CA SER A 92 -25.61 6.59 21.18
C SER A 92 -25.60 7.29 19.81
N GLY A 93 -25.49 6.60 18.67
CA GLY A 93 -25.48 7.25 17.34
C GLY A 93 -24.25 6.89 16.51
N SER A 94 -23.83 7.80 15.62
CA SER A 94 -22.81 7.57 14.58
C SER A 94 -21.34 7.51 15.08
N ASN A 95 -21.07 6.99 16.27
CA ASN A 95 -19.71 6.86 16.82
C ASN A 95 -19.57 5.71 17.84
N ASP A 96 -20.17 4.58 17.53
CA ASP A 96 -20.12 3.41 18.39
C ASP A 96 -18.77 2.69 18.26
N THR A 97 -18.30 2.14 19.38
CA THR A 97 -17.02 1.43 19.46
C THR A 97 -17.22 0.01 19.97
N LEU A 98 -16.56 -0.98 19.37
CA LEU A 98 -16.43 -2.32 19.95
C LEU A 98 -14.97 -2.75 19.95
N ASN A 99 -14.59 -3.49 20.99
CA ASN A 99 -13.25 -4.00 21.17
C ASN A 99 -13.23 -5.53 20.99
N PHE A 100 -12.23 -6.04 20.28
CA PHE A 100 -11.94 -7.47 20.16
C PHE A 100 -10.53 -7.76 20.66
N GLY A 101 -10.40 -8.70 21.60
CA GLY A 101 -9.12 -9.27 21.99
C GLY A 101 -8.93 -10.64 21.34
N LEU A 102 -8.05 -10.75 20.36
CA LEU A 102 -7.79 -12.00 19.66
C LEU A 102 -6.45 -12.56 20.14
N SER A 103 -6.50 -13.71 20.82
CA SER A 103 -5.31 -14.31 21.42
C SER A 103 -4.98 -15.64 20.77
N GLN A 104 -3.70 -15.80 20.48
CA GLN A 104 -3.11 -17.01 19.94
C GLN A 104 -2.07 -17.53 20.93
N GLY A 105 -2.29 -18.75 21.43
CA GLY A 105 -1.38 -19.41 22.37
C GLY A 105 -0.67 -20.64 21.80
N THR A 106 -0.82 -20.89 20.49
CA THR A 106 -0.32 -22.08 19.79
C THR A 106 0.81 -21.70 18.86
N ALA A 107 1.80 -22.55 18.63
CA ALA A 107 2.85 -22.29 17.63
C ALA A 107 2.38 -22.43 16.16
N ALA A 108 1.22 -21.87 15.81
CA ALA A 108 0.59 -21.94 14.50
C ALA A 108 -0.35 -20.75 14.26
N LEU A 109 -0.53 -20.37 12.99
CA LEU A 109 -1.51 -19.37 12.56
C LEU A 109 -2.91 -19.76 13.05
N VAL A 110 -3.65 -18.78 13.56
CA VAL A 110 -5.05 -18.93 13.95
C VAL A 110 -5.93 -18.11 13.01
N ASP A 111 -7.03 -18.73 12.59
CA ASP A 111 -8.12 -18.05 11.92
C ASP A 111 -9.23 -17.76 12.93
N PHE A 112 -9.50 -16.47 13.14
CA PHE A 112 -10.55 -15.98 14.02
C PHE A 112 -11.90 -15.81 13.29
N GLY A 113 -11.98 -16.22 12.02
CA GLY A 113 -13.21 -16.25 11.24
C GLY A 113 -13.72 -14.87 10.88
N THR A 114 -15.04 -14.74 10.72
CA THR A 114 -15.67 -13.45 10.39
C THR A 114 -16.11 -12.71 11.65
N ILE A 115 -15.76 -11.42 11.75
CA ILE A 115 -16.25 -10.49 12.76
C ILE A 115 -17.29 -9.60 12.08
N THR A 116 -18.55 -9.77 12.45
CA THR A 116 -19.67 -9.00 11.89
C THR A 116 -20.18 -8.02 12.93
N THR A 117 -19.98 -6.72 12.70
CA THR A 117 -20.27 -5.65 13.67
C THR A 117 -21.20 -4.58 13.11
N PRO A 118 -22.45 -4.92 12.74
CA PRO A 118 -23.35 -3.94 12.13
C PRO A 118 -23.55 -2.74 13.05
N ASN A 119 -23.55 -1.52 12.48
CA ASN A 119 -23.69 -0.25 13.20
C ASN A 119 -22.57 0.01 14.22
N VAL A 120 -21.32 -0.31 13.87
CA VAL A 120 -20.15 0.06 14.65
C VAL A 120 -19.25 0.91 13.77
N GLU A 121 -18.99 2.14 14.19
CA GLU A 121 -18.11 3.03 13.43
C GLU A 121 -16.63 2.81 13.76
N ASN A 122 -16.33 2.34 14.97
CA ASN A 122 -14.97 2.15 15.47
C ASN A 122 -14.75 0.72 15.95
N LEU A 123 -13.94 -0.04 15.22
CA LEU A 123 -13.55 -1.39 15.62
C LEU A 123 -12.09 -1.39 16.08
N ALA A 124 -11.85 -1.76 17.34
CA ALA A 124 -10.51 -1.95 17.86
C ALA A 124 -10.22 -3.44 18.05
N ILE A 125 -9.10 -3.91 17.51
CA ILE A 125 -8.65 -5.30 17.60
C ILE A 125 -7.28 -5.33 18.27
N LYS A 126 -7.14 -6.10 19.34
CA LYS A 126 -5.87 -6.38 19.99
C LYS A 126 -5.44 -7.81 19.70
N MET A 127 -4.35 -7.97 18.98
CA MET A 127 -3.72 -9.24 18.66
C MET A 127 -2.69 -9.62 19.72
N THR A 128 -2.86 -10.77 20.35
CA THR A 128 -1.96 -11.26 21.40
C THR A 128 -1.37 -12.61 21.01
N ASP A 129 -0.04 -12.68 20.82
CA ASP A 129 0.73 -13.91 20.86
C ASP A 129 1.16 -14.14 22.31
N SER A 130 0.57 -15.15 22.96
CA SER A 130 0.77 -15.42 24.39
C SER A 130 1.92 -16.39 24.66
N GLN A 131 2.70 -16.77 23.64
CA GLN A 131 3.88 -17.60 23.83
C GLN A 131 4.97 -16.85 24.59
N ALA A 132 5.86 -17.60 25.24
CA ALA A 132 7.00 -17.01 25.97
C ALA A 132 7.93 -16.22 25.04
N THR A 133 8.02 -16.62 23.77
CA THR A 133 8.74 -15.91 22.71
C THR A 133 7.76 -15.65 21.56
N PRO A 134 7.13 -14.47 21.52
CA PRO A 134 6.25 -14.10 20.43
C PRO A 134 6.98 -14.13 19.08
N VAL A 135 6.33 -14.72 18.07
CA VAL A 135 6.91 -14.83 16.71
C VAL A 135 6.19 -13.94 15.69
N GLY A 136 5.10 -13.28 16.10
CA GLY A 136 4.44 -12.27 15.26
C GLY A 136 3.60 -12.86 14.13
N TYR A 137 3.00 -14.03 14.35
CA TYR A 137 2.13 -14.69 13.38
C TYR A 137 1.12 -13.73 12.72
N LEU A 138 1.00 -13.79 11.39
CA LEU A 138 -0.02 -13.07 10.64
C LEU A 138 -1.34 -13.85 10.66
N ASN A 139 -2.05 -13.76 11.78
CA ASN A 139 -3.35 -14.44 11.97
C ASN A 139 -4.42 -13.81 11.08
N THR A 140 -5.55 -14.49 10.86
CA THR A 140 -6.61 -13.98 9.98
C THR A 140 -7.89 -13.66 10.74
N ALA A 141 -8.58 -12.60 10.34
CA ALA A 141 -9.97 -12.34 10.72
C ALA A 141 -10.65 -11.54 9.60
N THR A 142 -11.76 -12.01 9.05
CA THR A 142 -12.53 -11.22 8.07
C THR A 142 -13.40 -10.20 8.82
N ILE A 143 -13.38 -8.93 8.43
CA ILE A 143 -14.27 -7.92 9.01
C ILE A 143 -15.43 -7.67 8.04
N ALA A 144 -16.66 -7.85 8.52
CA ALA A 144 -17.89 -7.61 7.79
C ALA A 144 -18.68 -6.50 8.47
N ASP A 145 -18.35 -5.25 8.12
CA ASP A 145 -18.97 -4.07 8.70
C ASP A 145 -19.10 -2.94 7.67
N VAL A 146 -20.33 -2.65 7.28
CA VAL A 146 -20.63 -1.59 6.29
C VAL A 146 -20.61 -0.19 6.89
N SER A 147 -20.62 -0.08 8.22
CA SER A 147 -20.65 1.20 8.96
C SER A 147 -19.27 1.62 9.47
N LEU A 148 -18.25 0.79 9.24
CA LEU A 148 -16.90 1.00 9.75
C LEU A 148 -16.29 2.29 9.18
N HIS A 149 -15.89 3.18 10.09
CA HIS A 149 -15.12 4.39 9.78
C HIS A 149 -13.66 4.24 10.21
N THR A 150 -13.42 3.58 11.35
CA THR A 150 -12.10 3.37 11.90
C THR A 150 -11.85 1.91 12.27
N LEU A 151 -10.68 1.40 11.87
CA LEU A 151 -10.14 0.13 12.32
C LEU A 151 -8.82 0.38 13.05
N THR A 152 -8.75 0.03 14.33
CA THR A 152 -7.50 0.10 15.09
C THR A 152 -7.00 -1.30 15.37
N VAL A 153 -5.72 -1.57 15.11
CA VAL A 153 -5.06 -2.85 15.41
C VAL A 153 -3.88 -2.62 16.34
N THR A 154 -3.80 -3.40 17.41
CA THR A 154 -2.71 -3.28 18.40
C THR A 154 -2.19 -4.65 18.82
N GLY A 155 -1.05 -4.67 19.52
CA GLY A 155 -0.56 -5.84 20.24
C GLY A 155 0.81 -6.31 19.77
N ASN A 156 1.07 -7.62 19.89
CA ASN A 156 2.40 -8.22 19.62
C ASN A 156 2.33 -9.36 18.58
N SER A 157 1.21 -9.49 17.86
CA SER A 157 0.99 -10.45 16.79
C SER A 157 0.39 -9.74 15.58
N GLY A 158 0.51 -10.35 14.40
CA GLY A 158 0.01 -9.77 13.16
C GLY A 158 -1.45 -10.13 12.88
N LEU A 159 -2.08 -9.31 12.02
CA LEU A 159 -3.45 -9.51 11.55
C LEU A 159 -3.55 -9.29 10.04
N ASN A 160 -4.10 -10.28 9.35
CA ASN A 160 -4.61 -10.17 8.00
C ASN A 160 -6.13 -10.07 8.03
N VAL A 161 -6.66 -8.90 7.67
CA VAL A 161 -8.10 -8.66 7.60
C VAL A 161 -8.71 -8.98 6.23
N GLY A 162 -7.87 -9.33 5.25
CA GLY A 162 -8.29 -9.53 3.87
C GLY A 162 -8.83 -8.24 3.25
N THR A 163 -9.91 -8.37 2.46
CA THR A 163 -10.59 -7.23 1.84
C THR A 163 -11.71 -6.71 2.74
N LEU A 164 -11.68 -5.42 3.10
CA LEU A 164 -12.73 -4.74 3.86
C LEU A 164 -13.97 -4.46 3.00
N THR A 165 -14.64 -5.54 2.58
CA THR A 165 -15.76 -5.47 1.64
C THR A 165 -16.96 -4.75 2.27
N GLY A 166 -17.42 -3.69 1.62
CA GLY A 166 -18.60 -2.94 2.03
C GLY A 166 -18.33 -1.81 3.03
N ALA A 167 -17.11 -1.69 3.58
CA ALA A 167 -16.69 -0.62 4.47
C ALA A 167 -16.46 0.72 3.73
N THR A 168 -17.43 1.14 2.91
CA THR A 168 -17.29 2.31 2.01
C THR A 168 -17.12 3.65 2.72
N ALA A 169 -17.39 3.70 4.04
CA ALA A 169 -17.26 4.87 4.90
C ALA A 169 -15.92 4.90 5.67
N LEU A 170 -15.04 3.93 5.44
CA LEU A 170 -13.74 3.85 6.10
C LEU A 170 -12.91 5.11 5.79
N THR A 171 -12.29 5.67 6.83
CA THR A 171 -11.42 6.86 6.73
C THR A 171 -10.12 6.68 7.50
N ASN A 172 -10.04 5.68 8.39
CA ASN A 172 -8.85 5.43 9.19
C ASN A 172 -8.61 3.94 9.42
N ILE A 173 -7.39 3.48 9.13
CA ILE A 173 -6.83 2.23 9.65
C ILE A 173 -5.58 2.62 10.44
N ASP A 174 -5.48 2.20 11.70
CA ASP A 174 -4.32 2.47 12.54
C ASP A 174 -3.81 1.19 13.18
N ALA A 175 -2.71 0.64 12.64
CA ALA A 175 -2.01 -0.51 13.18
C ALA A 175 -0.70 -0.14 13.89
N SER A 176 -0.48 1.14 14.19
CA SER A 176 0.77 1.62 14.82
C SER A 176 1.04 1.00 16.20
N GLY A 177 -0.01 0.50 16.86
CA GLY A 177 0.11 -0.22 18.12
C GLY A 177 0.52 -1.69 17.99
N VAL A 178 0.72 -2.22 16.78
CA VAL A 178 1.27 -3.55 16.54
C VAL A 178 2.80 -3.50 16.60
N THR A 179 3.38 -4.34 17.46
CA THR A 179 4.79 -4.33 17.81
C THR A 179 5.45 -5.70 17.60
N GLY A 180 6.78 -5.74 17.68
CA GLY A 180 7.55 -6.97 17.49
C GLY A 180 7.46 -7.45 16.05
N ALA A 181 7.35 -8.76 15.84
CA ALA A 181 7.28 -9.35 14.50
C ALA A 181 5.86 -9.37 13.88
N GLY A 182 4.86 -8.79 14.55
CA GLY A 182 3.50 -8.72 14.00
C GLY A 182 3.41 -7.76 12.82
N GLY A 183 2.73 -8.17 11.76
CA GLY A 183 2.46 -7.34 10.56
C GLY A 183 0.96 -7.11 10.33
N LEU A 184 0.64 -6.19 9.43
CA LEU A 184 -0.72 -5.90 8.97
C LEU A 184 -0.90 -6.37 7.52
N SER A 185 -1.99 -7.06 7.20
CA SER A 185 -2.41 -7.27 5.82
C SER A 185 -3.84 -6.80 5.63
N VAL A 186 -4.05 -5.82 4.75
CA VAL A 186 -5.34 -5.21 4.47
C VAL A 186 -5.46 -4.83 2.99
N THR A 187 -6.63 -5.08 2.43
CA THR A 187 -7.04 -4.59 1.13
C THR A 187 -8.29 -3.73 1.29
N LEU A 188 -8.22 -2.48 0.87
CA LEU A 188 -9.36 -1.58 0.85
C LEU A 188 -10.30 -1.99 -0.29
N ALA A 189 -11.57 -1.67 -0.14
CA ALA A 189 -12.56 -1.86 -1.18
C ALA A 189 -12.84 -0.51 -1.86
N ALA A 190 -14.09 -0.28 -2.27
CA ALA A 190 -14.54 0.98 -2.86
C ALA A 190 -14.78 2.06 -1.79
N ASP A 191 -13.74 2.38 -1.03
CA ASP A 191 -13.77 3.40 0.02
C ASP A 191 -14.02 4.77 -0.64
N GLN A 192 -15.10 5.45 -0.25
CA GLN A 192 -15.56 6.67 -0.94
C GLN A 192 -14.88 7.95 -0.44
N TYR A 193 -14.19 7.87 0.70
CA TYR A 193 -13.58 9.01 1.38
C TYR A 193 -12.08 8.84 1.46
N ALA A 194 -11.39 9.97 1.67
CA ALA A 194 -9.95 9.92 1.86
C ALA A 194 -9.62 9.09 3.10
N THR A 195 -8.74 8.09 2.95
CA THR A 195 -8.41 7.14 4.00
C THR A 195 -6.97 7.32 4.45
N THR A 196 -6.79 7.48 5.76
CA THR A 196 -5.47 7.42 6.39
C THR A 196 -5.20 5.98 6.84
N ILE A 197 -4.03 5.46 6.51
CA ILE A 197 -3.59 4.12 6.89
C ILE A 197 -2.24 4.27 7.58
N VAL A 198 -2.17 3.86 8.84
CA VAL A 198 -0.91 3.74 9.57
C VAL A 198 -0.60 2.26 9.70
N GLY A 199 0.51 1.83 9.09
CA GLY A 199 1.04 0.47 9.22
C GLY A 199 1.55 0.19 10.63
N THR A 200 2.14 -0.99 10.79
CA THR A 200 2.73 -1.42 12.05
C THR A 200 4.01 -0.64 12.36
N ALA A 201 4.47 -0.70 13.62
CA ALA A 201 5.72 -0.07 14.07
C ALA A 201 6.82 -1.09 14.36
N GLY A 202 6.58 -2.36 13.99
CA GLY A 202 7.43 -3.49 14.34
C GLY A 202 8.45 -3.87 13.26
N THR A 203 8.99 -5.07 13.40
CA THR A 203 9.80 -5.75 12.38
C THR A 203 8.96 -6.67 11.49
N GLY A 204 7.64 -6.71 11.70
CA GLY A 204 6.71 -7.44 10.87
C GLY A 204 6.63 -6.87 9.45
N SER A 205 5.98 -7.63 8.58
CA SER A 205 5.75 -7.26 7.19
C SER A 205 4.34 -6.76 7.01
N ASP A 206 4.19 -5.61 6.36
CA ASP A 206 2.90 -5.04 6.05
C ASP A 206 2.52 -5.26 4.57
N THR A 207 1.24 -5.50 4.32
CA THR A 207 0.66 -5.56 2.97
C THR A 207 -0.58 -4.67 2.97
N ILE A 208 -0.43 -3.47 2.43
CA ILE A 208 -1.48 -2.45 2.38
C ILE A 208 -1.83 -2.22 0.91
N ASN A 209 -3.02 -2.66 0.51
CA ASN A 209 -3.50 -2.50 -0.86
C ASN A 209 -4.71 -1.57 -0.91
N ALA A 210 -4.51 -0.35 -1.36
CA ALA A 210 -5.57 0.65 -1.55
C ALA A 210 -6.02 0.81 -3.01
N ALA A 211 -5.63 -0.09 -3.93
CA ALA A 211 -5.85 0.09 -5.36
C ALA A 211 -7.32 0.34 -5.75
N ALA A 212 -8.28 -0.23 -5.00
CA ALA A 212 -9.71 -0.11 -5.26
C ALA A 212 -10.37 1.13 -4.62
N ALA A 213 -9.64 1.90 -3.79
CA ALA A 213 -10.19 3.09 -3.15
C ALA A 213 -10.65 4.12 -4.19
N LEU A 214 -11.77 4.78 -3.90
CA LEU A 214 -12.38 5.79 -4.76
C LEU A 214 -12.05 7.22 -4.30
N ALA A 215 -10.99 7.37 -3.50
CA ALA A 215 -10.47 8.64 -3.03
C ALA A 215 -8.97 8.51 -2.72
N ALA A 216 -8.33 9.65 -2.44
CA ALA A 216 -6.92 9.72 -2.06
C ALA A 216 -6.63 8.94 -0.78
N VAL A 217 -5.47 8.27 -0.72
CA VAL A 217 -5.00 7.64 0.51
C VAL A 217 -3.72 8.29 1.04
N THR A 218 -3.62 8.35 2.37
CA THR A 218 -2.38 8.70 3.07
C THR A 218 -1.90 7.48 3.82
N ILE A 219 -0.79 6.89 3.40
CA ILE A 219 -0.22 5.68 3.98
C ILE A 219 1.08 6.04 4.70
N THR A 220 1.18 5.71 5.98
CA THR A 220 2.42 5.80 6.75
C THR A 220 2.72 4.44 7.36
N ASP A 221 3.64 3.71 6.74
CA ASP A 221 4.10 2.42 7.23
C ASP A 221 5.45 2.61 7.94
N ASN A 222 5.54 2.26 9.23
CA ASN A 222 6.77 2.38 10.00
C ASN A 222 7.46 1.03 10.21
N ALA A 223 6.91 -0.05 9.64
CA ALA A 223 7.42 -1.40 9.80
C ALA A 223 8.78 -1.54 9.11
N THR A 224 9.73 -2.23 9.74
CA THR A 224 11.07 -2.44 9.18
C THR A 224 11.20 -3.75 8.39
N GLY A 225 10.11 -4.48 8.21
CA GLY A 225 10.08 -5.76 7.52
C GLY A 225 10.07 -5.62 6.00
N THR A 226 9.50 -6.63 5.33
CA THR A 226 9.22 -6.57 3.89
C THR A 226 7.80 -6.08 3.66
N ASN A 227 7.64 -4.86 3.17
CA ASN A 227 6.33 -4.23 3.05
C ASN A 227 5.90 -4.11 1.59
N THR A 228 4.62 -4.30 1.32
CA THR A 228 4.00 -4.05 0.02
C THR A 228 2.90 -3.01 0.18
N ILE A 229 3.04 -1.89 -0.50
CA ILE A 229 2.15 -0.73 -0.36
C ILE A 229 1.66 -0.34 -1.75
N THR A 230 0.34 -0.23 -1.91
CA THR A 230 -0.29 0.24 -3.14
C THR A 230 -1.27 1.34 -2.79
N GLY A 231 -1.08 2.53 -3.36
CA GLY A 231 -2.01 3.66 -3.24
C GLY A 231 -3.27 3.46 -4.08
N ALA A 232 -4.12 4.48 -4.15
CA ALA A 232 -5.34 4.41 -4.94
C ALA A 232 -5.03 4.49 -6.44
N SER A 233 -5.57 3.56 -7.23
CA SER A 233 -5.28 3.47 -8.67
C SER A 233 -5.99 4.53 -9.53
N GLY A 234 -7.02 5.19 -8.97
CA GLY A 234 -7.70 6.29 -9.63
C GLY A 234 -6.83 7.54 -9.76
N ALA A 235 -7.36 8.58 -10.41
CA ALA A 235 -6.70 9.88 -10.53
C ALA A 235 -6.78 10.69 -9.22
N TYR A 236 -6.31 10.09 -8.12
CA TYR A 236 -6.28 10.67 -6.78
C TYR A 236 -4.85 10.82 -6.32
N VAL A 237 -4.49 11.99 -5.80
CA VAL A 237 -3.15 12.25 -5.27
C VAL A 237 -2.99 11.52 -3.94
N ASN A 238 -2.11 10.52 -3.92
CA ASN A 238 -1.76 9.72 -2.77
C ASN A 238 -0.53 10.30 -2.07
N THR A 239 -0.43 10.05 -0.76
CA THR A 239 0.80 10.30 0.01
C THR A 239 1.22 9.01 0.67
N ILE A 240 2.39 8.49 0.31
CA ILE A 240 2.92 7.23 0.80
C ILE A 240 4.26 7.50 1.48
N THR A 241 4.35 7.19 2.76
CA THR A 241 5.60 7.12 3.51
C THR A 241 5.83 5.68 3.90
N ALA A 242 6.81 5.04 3.27
CA ALA A 242 7.29 3.73 3.67
C ALA A 242 8.53 3.90 4.55
N GLY A 243 8.54 3.24 5.70
CA GLY A 243 9.60 3.30 6.67
C GLY A 243 10.86 2.57 6.20
N ASN A 244 11.61 2.03 7.16
CA ASN A 244 12.80 1.26 6.84
C ASN A 244 12.42 -0.13 6.28
N GLY A 245 13.41 -0.91 5.85
CA GLY A 245 13.21 -2.30 5.47
C GLY A 245 13.19 -2.51 3.96
N THR A 246 12.48 -3.55 3.50
CA THR A 246 12.36 -3.83 2.07
C THR A 246 10.97 -3.46 1.59
N ASN A 247 10.83 -2.40 0.79
CA ASN A 247 9.52 -1.87 0.43
C ASN A 247 9.22 -2.10 -1.06
N THR A 248 8.00 -2.50 -1.39
CA THR A 248 7.47 -2.47 -2.76
C THR A 248 6.31 -1.48 -2.79
N ILE A 249 6.43 -0.42 -3.58
CA ILE A 249 5.50 0.71 -3.55
C ILE A 249 4.96 0.99 -4.95
N VAL A 250 3.64 1.16 -5.05
CA VAL A 250 2.94 1.66 -6.23
C VAL A 250 2.09 2.86 -5.81
N GLY A 251 2.30 4.04 -6.41
CA GLY A 251 1.53 5.25 -6.13
C GLY A 251 0.11 5.16 -6.66
N GLY A 252 -0.06 5.29 -7.98
CA GLY A 252 -1.39 5.55 -8.56
C GLY A 252 -1.30 6.18 -9.96
N ALA A 253 -2.35 6.90 -10.36
CA ALA A 253 -2.43 7.54 -11.69
C ALA A 253 -2.36 9.07 -11.66
N ALA A 254 -2.30 9.68 -10.47
CA ALA A 254 -2.17 11.12 -10.29
C ALA A 254 -0.80 11.46 -9.70
N ALA A 255 -0.50 12.75 -9.53
CA ALA A 255 0.78 13.22 -9.00
C ALA A 255 0.95 12.87 -7.52
N ASP A 256 1.47 11.69 -7.24
CA ASP A 256 1.62 11.12 -5.91
C ASP A 256 2.89 11.60 -5.21
N VAL A 257 2.91 11.50 -3.88
CA VAL A 257 4.09 11.79 -3.07
C VAL A 257 4.54 10.51 -2.38
N ILE A 258 5.72 10.03 -2.72
CA ILE A 258 6.32 8.82 -2.17
C ILE A 258 7.61 9.18 -1.44
N THR A 259 7.67 8.82 -0.16
CA THR A 259 8.87 8.93 0.67
C THR A 259 9.25 7.55 1.18
N VAL A 260 10.53 7.19 1.03
CA VAL A 260 11.05 5.93 1.56
C VAL A 260 12.17 6.15 2.55
N GLY A 261 12.20 5.31 3.58
CA GLY A 261 13.26 5.24 4.58
C GLY A 261 14.49 4.47 4.10
N THR A 262 15.25 3.93 5.03
CA THR A 262 16.45 3.12 4.73
C THR A 262 16.09 1.71 4.28
N GLY A 263 16.98 1.06 3.53
CA GLY A 263 16.81 -0.32 3.08
C GLY A 263 16.65 -0.40 1.57
N ILE A 264 15.96 -1.43 1.08
CA ILE A 264 15.84 -1.73 -0.36
C ILE A 264 14.41 -1.47 -0.79
N SER A 265 14.17 -0.47 -1.62
CA SER A 265 12.82 -0.15 -2.09
C SER A 265 12.69 -0.39 -3.59
N THR A 266 11.57 -0.95 -4.03
CA THR A 266 11.14 -0.94 -5.43
C THR A 266 9.93 -0.01 -5.53
N ILE A 267 10.05 1.06 -6.29
CA ILE A 267 9.09 2.15 -6.33
C ILE A 267 8.60 2.33 -7.76
N THR A 268 7.27 2.32 -7.93
CA THR A 268 6.60 2.77 -9.16
C THR A 268 5.71 3.94 -8.75
N GLY A 269 6.00 5.15 -9.23
CA GLY A 269 5.11 6.30 -9.02
C GLY A 269 3.75 6.04 -9.67
N GLY A 270 3.81 5.75 -10.96
CA GLY A 270 2.66 5.36 -11.77
C GLY A 270 2.42 6.39 -12.87
N GLY A 271 1.15 6.72 -13.11
CA GLY A 271 0.80 7.82 -13.99
C GLY A 271 0.75 9.15 -13.23
N GLY A 272 0.81 10.28 -13.93
CA GLY A 272 0.94 11.58 -13.27
C GLY A 272 2.40 11.95 -13.03
N ALA A 273 2.67 13.11 -12.44
CA ALA A 273 4.02 13.58 -12.17
C ALA A 273 4.31 13.45 -10.67
N ASP A 274 4.94 12.35 -10.30
CA ASP A 274 5.11 11.94 -8.91
C ASP A 274 6.30 12.62 -8.24
N THR A 275 6.28 12.78 -6.92
CA THR A 275 7.44 13.21 -6.13
C THR A 275 7.95 12.03 -5.33
N ILE A 276 9.14 11.54 -5.67
CA ILE A 276 9.78 10.39 -5.03
C ILE A 276 11.02 10.88 -4.25
N ASN A 277 11.05 10.57 -2.95
CA ASN A 277 12.10 11.01 -2.05
C ASN A 277 12.77 9.83 -1.33
N LEU A 278 14.03 9.57 -1.68
CA LEU A 278 14.85 8.51 -1.10
C LEU A 278 15.60 9.04 0.14
N THR A 279 14.89 9.28 1.25
CA THR A 279 15.36 10.14 2.36
C THR A 279 16.55 9.62 3.18
N ALA A 280 17.02 8.40 2.93
CA ALA A 280 18.01 7.75 3.77
C ALA A 280 19.43 8.35 3.61
N ALA A 281 20.21 8.42 4.70
CA ALA A 281 21.66 8.69 4.59
C ALA A 281 22.48 7.42 4.27
N THR A 282 21.92 6.25 4.60
CA THR A 282 22.46 4.92 4.32
C THR A 282 21.46 4.18 3.45
N HIS A 283 21.75 4.12 2.16
CA HIS A 283 20.85 3.54 1.15
C HIS A 283 21.13 2.04 1.02
N GLY A 284 20.06 1.23 0.96
CA GLY A 284 20.15 -0.02 0.23
C GLY A 284 20.07 0.28 -1.27
N VAL A 285 19.92 -0.76 -2.09
CA VAL A 285 19.74 -0.58 -3.53
C VAL A 285 18.28 -0.23 -3.78
N ASP A 286 17.95 1.05 -3.89
CA ASP A 286 16.61 1.47 -4.28
C ASP A 286 16.43 1.37 -5.81
N THR A 287 15.26 0.94 -6.25
CA THR A 287 14.90 0.74 -7.66
C THR A 287 13.69 1.59 -8.00
N ILE A 288 13.86 2.57 -8.89
CA ILE A 288 12.73 3.33 -9.46
C ILE A 288 12.30 2.65 -10.75
N THR A 289 11.02 2.30 -10.87
CA THR A 289 10.49 1.51 -11.98
C THR A 289 9.55 2.33 -12.87
N TYR A 290 9.83 2.33 -14.17
CA TYR A 290 8.95 2.87 -15.20
C TYR A 290 8.48 1.72 -16.11
N THR A 291 7.19 1.36 -16.05
CA THR A 291 6.67 0.10 -16.61
C THR A 291 5.87 0.22 -17.92
N GLY A 292 5.60 1.44 -18.40
CA GLY A 292 4.82 1.66 -19.61
C GLY A 292 4.86 3.09 -20.10
N ALA A 293 4.23 3.32 -21.25
CA ALA A 293 4.22 4.63 -21.89
C ALA A 293 3.47 5.66 -21.03
N ASN A 294 4.10 6.83 -20.84
CA ASN A 294 3.55 7.96 -20.08
C ASN A 294 3.49 7.80 -18.55
N GLN A 295 4.35 6.98 -17.97
CA GLN A 295 4.67 7.08 -16.55
C GLN A 295 5.37 8.42 -16.31
N GLY A 296 5.00 9.17 -15.28
CA GLY A 296 5.61 10.46 -15.01
C GLY A 296 5.10 11.64 -15.84
N GLY A 297 4.61 11.46 -17.08
CA GLY A 297 4.21 12.58 -17.94
C GLY A 297 3.49 12.19 -19.23
N ALA A 298 2.75 13.12 -19.85
CA ALA A 298 1.94 12.86 -21.05
C ALA A 298 2.76 12.87 -22.36
N ALA A 299 2.43 11.96 -23.27
CA ALA A 299 3.02 11.89 -24.61
C ALA A 299 2.71 13.12 -25.45
N LEU A 300 3.76 13.67 -26.04
CA LEU A 300 3.66 14.72 -27.04
C LEU A 300 4.30 14.26 -28.36
N THR A 301 3.51 14.32 -29.43
CA THR A 301 4.01 14.18 -30.79
C THR A 301 5.03 15.27 -31.08
N ILE A 302 6.15 14.93 -31.74
CA ILE A 302 7.25 15.87 -31.98
C ILE A 302 6.76 17.11 -32.72
N THR A 303 6.56 18.17 -31.94
CA THR A 303 6.09 19.48 -32.38
C THR A 303 7.14 20.50 -31.99
N ALA A 304 7.71 21.19 -32.96
CA ALA A 304 8.73 22.20 -32.72
C ALA A 304 8.20 23.27 -31.73
N GLY A 305 8.97 23.53 -30.66
CA GLY A 305 8.56 24.47 -29.61
C GLY A 305 7.49 23.95 -28.63
N GLY A 306 7.07 22.69 -28.76
CA GLY A 306 6.17 22.04 -27.81
C GLY A 306 6.78 21.99 -26.40
N THR A 307 5.95 22.30 -25.39
CA THR A 307 6.32 22.16 -23.98
C THR A 307 6.14 20.70 -23.57
N LEU A 308 7.18 20.09 -22.97
CA LEU A 308 7.07 18.73 -22.44
C LEU A 308 6.23 18.75 -21.16
N ALA A 309 5.48 17.67 -20.93
CA ALA A 309 4.80 17.47 -19.65
C ALA A 309 5.83 17.43 -18.51
N THR A 310 5.38 17.71 -17.28
CA THR A 310 6.17 17.38 -16.08
C THR A 310 6.35 15.87 -16.01
N GLY A 311 7.55 15.43 -15.62
CA GLY A 311 7.90 14.03 -15.29
C GLY A 311 7.83 13.76 -13.78
N ASP A 312 8.14 12.53 -13.36
CA ASP A 312 8.40 12.24 -11.94
C ASP A 312 9.61 13.02 -11.44
N ALA A 313 9.61 13.44 -10.18
CA ALA A 313 10.73 14.10 -9.52
C ALA A 313 11.34 13.14 -8.49
N VAL A 314 12.50 12.57 -8.80
CA VAL A 314 13.25 11.70 -7.89
C VAL A 314 14.36 12.49 -7.21
N THR A 315 14.38 12.47 -5.88
CA THR A 315 15.39 13.17 -5.08
C THR A 315 16.18 12.20 -4.20
N ASN A 316 17.43 12.58 -3.90
CA ASN A 316 18.37 11.80 -3.11
C ASN A 316 18.83 10.49 -3.78
N PHE A 317 18.87 10.44 -5.11
CA PHE A 317 19.34 9.28 -5.84
C PHE A 317 20.85 9.09 -5.68
N HIS A 318 21.26 7.95 -5.15
CA HIS A 318 22.64 7.61 -4.83
C HIS A 318 23.24 6.71 -5.91
N ILE A 319 24.08 7.28 -6.78
CA ILE A 319 24.58 6.57 -7.98
C ILE A 319 25.39 5.29 -7.69
N ALA A 320 25.85 5.09 -6.46
CA ALA A 320 26.62 3.91 -6.07
C ALA A 320 25.74 2.70 -5.70
N THR A 321 24.47 2.93 -5.37
CA THR A 321 23.55 1.91 -4.88
C THR A 321 22.26 1.86 -5.68
N ASP A 322 21.72 3.00 -6.06
CA ASP A 322 20.37 3.09 -6.61
C ASP A 322 20.36 2.83 -8.11
N VAL A 323 19.24 2.28 -8.56
CA VAL A 323 19.02 1.89 -9.94
C VAL A 323 17.67 2.37 -10.45
N ILE A 324 17.62 2.53 -11.76
CA ILE A 324 16.43 2.87 -12.53
C ILE A 324 16.10 1.65 -13.37
N ASN A 325 14.97 1.05 -13.09
CA ASN A 325 14.39 0.01 -13.92
C ASN A 325 13.47 0.64 -14.96
N VAL A 326 13.82 0.53 -16.24
CA VAL A 326 12.97 0.92 -17.37
C VAL A 326 12.68 -0.36 -18.15
N HIS A 327 11.39 -0.69 -18.28
CA HIS A 327 10.90 -1.99 -18.76
C HIS A 327 11.75 -2.61 -19.89
N ALA A 328 12.17 -3.87 -19.71
CA ALA A 328 12.80 -4.78 -20.67
C ALA A 328 14.01 -4.22 -21.47
N ALA A 329 14.64 -3.15 -21.01
CA ALA A 329 15.62 -2.45 -21.82
C ALA A 329 17.03 -3.09 -21.84
N VAL A 330 17.57 -3.35 -23.03
CA VAL A 330 19.00 -3.60 -23.26
C VAL A 330 19.75 -2.27 -23.13
N VAL A 331 20.60 -2.15 -22.10
CA VAL A 331 21.45 -0.96 -21.88
C VAL A 331 22.58 -0.95 -22.93
N ALA A 332 22.49 -0.06 -23.92
CA ALA A 332 23.29 -0.17 -25.14
C ALA A 332 24.58 0.69 -25.18
N SER A 333 24.69 1.82 -24.46
CA SER A 333 25.98 2.56 -24.36
C SER A 333 25.93 3.79 -23.42
N THR A 334 27.11 4.19 -22.92
CA THR A 334 27.42 5.58 -22.53
C THR A 334 28.15 6.23 -23.69
N SER A 335 27.56 7.23 -24.35
CA SER A 335 28.20 7.88 -25.50
C SER A 335 28.51 9.32 -25.18
N ALA A 336 29.74 9.74 -25.52
CA ALA A 336 30.20 11.10 -25.34
C ALA A 336 30.34 11.82 -26.68
N VAL A 337 29.61 12.92 -26.90
CA VAL A 337 29.75 13.79 -28.08
C VAL A 337 29.96 15.24 -27.64
N ALA A 338 30.65 16.03 -28.46
CA ALA A 338 30.94 17.44 -28.17
C ALA A 338 29.72 18.34 -28.48
N SER A 339 29.63 19.47 -27.78
CA SER A 339 28.61 20.51 -28.02
C SER A 339 28.58 20.92 -29.50
N GLY A 340 27.40 20.83 -30.13
CA GLY A 340 27.17 21.24 -31.52
C GLY A 340 27.42 20.17 -32.59
N THR A 341 27.78 18.94 -32.20
CA THR A 341 27.79 17.78 -33.11
C THR A 341 26.66 16.82 -32.74
N LEU A 342 25.82 16.48 -33.73
CA LEU A 342 24.72 15.52 -33.57
C LEU A 342 25.26 14.14 -33.16
N LEU A 343 24.54 13.43 -32.30
CA LEU A 343 24.68 11.98 -32.16
C LEU A 343 24.52 11.36 -33.55
N ASN A 344 25.57 10.68 -34.04
CA ASN A 344 25.64 10.25 -35.43
C ASN A 344 24.90 8.92 -35.70
N SER A 345 24.41 8.21 -34.67
CA SER A 345 23.37 7.18 -34.77
C SER A 345 23.03 6.57 -33.40
N TRP A 346 21.75 6.50 -33.04
CA TRP A 346 21.24 5.73 -31.89
C TRP A 346 20.39 4.55 -32.37
N SER A 347 20.74 3.32 -31.95
CA SER A 347 19.96 2.11 -32.25
C SER A 347 18.83 1.90 -31.22
N ILE A 348 17.62 2.34 -31.57
CA ILE A 348 16.38 1.94 -30.87
C ILE A 348 15.93 0.59 -31.45
N THR A 349 16.68 -0.47 -31.14
CA THR A 349 16.12 -1.83 -31.17
C THR A 349 15.36 -2.03 -29.86
N ALA A 350 14.23 -2.74 -29.91
CA ALA A 350 13.27 -2.92 -28.80
C ALA A 350 13.90 -2.77 -27.42
N ASP A 351 13.40 -1.77 -26.68
CA ASP A 351 13.76 -1.51 -25.30
C ASP A 351 15.25 -1.19 -25.16
N SER A 352 15.70 0.03 -25.49
CA SER A 352 17.10 0.43 -25.26
C SER A 352 17.22 1.71 -24.45
N VAL A 353 18.23 1.75 -23.57
CA VAL A 353 18.57 2.95 -22.79
C VAL A 353 19.81 3.60 -23.37
N PHE A 354 19.72 4.91 -23.59
CA PHE A 354 20.82 5.77 -23.98
C PHE A 354 21.10 6.80 -22.89
N ILE A 355 22.37 6.93 -22.48
CA ILE A 355 22.80 7.89 -21.47
C ILE A 355 23.75 8.88 -22.13
N ASP A 356 23.31 10.14 -22.27
CA ASP A 356 24.13 11.24 -22.76
C ASP A 356 24.83 11.94 -21.59
N THR A 357 26.10 11.62 -21.40
CA THR A 357 26.93 12.21 -20.33
C THR A 357 27.87 13.32 -20.82
N ALA A 358 27.85 13.65 -22.12
CA ALA A 358 28.84 14.55 -22.70
C ALA A 358 28.26 15.80 -23.31
N THR A 359 27.05 15.73 -23.83
CA THR A 359 26.27 16.92 -24.13
C THR A 359 25.18 17.11 -23.08
N ASN A 360 24.90 18.37 -22.80
CA ASN A 360 23.82 18.78 -21.91
C ASN A 360 23.01 19.87 -22.62
N LEU A 361 21.83 20.16 -22.10
CA LEU A 361 21.00 21.24 -22.63
C LEU A 361 21.63 22.64 -22.43
N GLY A 362 22.78 22.77 -21.75
CA GLY A 362 23.47 24.03 -21.55
C GLY A 362 22.67 25.00 -20.68
N GLY A 363 21.79 24.48 -19.81
CA GLY A 363 20.81 25.27 -19.08
C GLY A 363 19.61 25.74 -19.92
N ALA A 364 19.49 25.33 -21.19
CA ALA A 364 18.29 25.53 -21.96
C ALA A 364 17.14 24.66 -21.40
N ALA A 365 15.90 25.10 -21.60
CA ALA A 365 14.73 24.33 -21.22
C ALA A 365 14.65 23.02 -22.02
N ALA A 366 14.20 21.95 -21.36
CA ALA A 366 13.85 20.68 -21.99
C ALA A 366 12.57 20.82 -22.82
N THR A 367 12.67 21.49 -23.97
CA THR A 367 11.59 21.53 -24.97
C THR A 367 11.75 20.39 -25.97
N VAL A 368 10.66 20.01 -26.63
CA VAL A 368 10.69 18.97 -27.69
C VAL A 368 11.76 19.25 -28.73
N ALA A 369 11.91 20.52 -29.14
CA ALA A 369 12.89 20.92 -30.15
C ALA A 369 14.33 20.72 -29.69
N ASN A 370 14.64 21.09 -28.45
CA ASN A 370 16.00 20.96 -27.91
C ASN A 370 16.37 19.49 -27.68
N VAL A 371 15.46 18.71 -27.12
CA VAL A 371 15.66 17.27 -26.86
C VAL A 371 15.80 16.51 -28.19
N SER A 372 14.91 16.76 -29.16
CA SER A 372 14.99 16.15 -30.49
C SER A 372 16.30 16.48 -31.22
N ALA A 373 16.76 17.73 -31.15
CA ALA A 373 18.03 18.14 -31.75
C ALA A 373 19.23 17.44 -31.11
N LEU A 374 19.16 17.12 -29.81
CA LEU A 374 20.23 16.45 -29.08
C LEU A 374 20.30 14.96 -29.41
N ILE A 375 19.16 14.27 -29.42
CA ILE A 375 19.05 12.83 -29.67
C ILE A 375 19.53 12.44 -31.07
N GLY A 376 19.40 13.34 -32.06
CA GLY A 376 19.97 13.14 -33.39
C GLY A 376 19.18 12.13 -34.25
N THR A 377 19.90 11.20 -34.91
CA THR A 377 19.31 10.22 -35.84
C THR A 377 19.11 8.87 -35.20
N VAL A 378 17.96 8.25 -35.50
CA VAL A 378 17.63 6.89 -35.07
C VAL A 378 18.03 5.91 -36.18
N THR A 379 18.67 4.82 -35.80
CA THR A 379 18.98 3.65 -36.64
C THR A 379 18.16 2.46 -36.15
N ALA A 380 16.85 2.49 -36.37
CA ALA A 380 15.95 1.41 -35.97
C ALA A 380 15.57 0.54 -37.17
N ALA A 381 15.54 -0.78 -36.97
CA ALA A 381 15.02 -1.75 -37.94
C ALA A 381 13.92 -2.58 -37.27
N GLY A 382 12.68 -2.07 -37.21
CA GLY A 382 11.56 -2.76 -36.57
C GLY A 382 10.22 -2.01 -36.67
N ALA A 383 9.16 -2.59 -36.10
CA ALA A 383 7.87 -1.92 -35.85
C ALA A 383 8.02 -0.82 -34.78
N THR A 384 6.93 -0.23 -34.29
CA THR A 384 6.97 0.82 -33.24
C THR A 384 7.90 0.41 -32.10
N ASN A 385 8.98 1.17 -31.88
CA ASN A 385 9.97 0.88 -30.85
C ASN A 385 9.94 1.98 -29.79
N THR A 386 10.08 1.58 -28.53
CA THR A 386 10.26 2.47 -27.38
C THR A 386 11.72 2.44 -26.95
N GLY A 387 12.27 3.62 -26.64
CA GLY A 387 13.59 3.77 -26.06
C GLY A 387 13.61 4.87 -25.01
N PHE A 388 14.57 4.80 -24.09
CA PHE A 388 14.74 5.81 -23.04
C PHE A 388 16.05 6.57 -23.26
N VAL A 389 16.00 7.88 -23.05
CA VAL A 389 17.16 8.77 -23.15
C VAL A 389 17.30 9.54 -21.84
N ALA A 390 18.43 9.37 -21.16
CA ALA A 390 18.81 10.18 -20.02
C ALA A 390 19.76 11.30 -20.49
N ILE A 391 19.38 12.56 -20.26
CA ILE A 391 20.15 13.75 -20.61
C ILE A 391 20.40 14.56 -19.35
N GLN A 392 21.63 15.01 -19.15
CA GLN A 392 21.93 15.96 -18.09
C GLN A 392 21.45 17.37 -18.49
N THR A 393 20.60 18.00 -17.67
CA THR A 393 20.11 19.36 -17.97
C THR A 393 21.22 20.40 -17.78
N ASN A 394 22.00 20.24 -16.70
CA ASN A 394 23.15 21.08 -16.35
C ASN A 394 24.21 20.27 -15.57
N THR A 395 25.47 20.35 -16.01
CA THR A 395 26.61 19.67 -15.37
C THR A 395 26.89 20.12 -13.94
N ALA A 396 26.47 21.33 -13.57
CA ALA A 396 26.68 21.86 -12.22
C ALA A 396 25.66 21.34 -11.19
N SER A 397 24.50 20.82 -11.63
CA SER A 397 23.39 20.47 -10.74
C SER A 397 23.16 18.97 -10.56
N ASN A 398 23.87 18.09 -11.29
CA ASN A 398 23.62 16.63 -11.29
C ASN A 398 22.12 16.28 -11.43
N VAL A 399 21.40 17.10 -12.20
CA VAL A 399 19.99 16.85 -12.55
C VAL A 399 19.95 16.18 -13.91
N TRP A 400 19.25 15.05 -13.96
CA TRP A 400 19.09 14.22 -15.14
C TRP A 400 17.62 14.14 -15.52
N ASP A 401 17.30 14.52 -16.76
CA ASP A 401 15.98 14.34 -17.34
C ASP A 401 15.97 13.00 -18.08
N ILE A 402 14.96 12.17 -17.82
CA ILE A 402 14.71 10.90 -18.52
C ILE A 402 13.53 11.11 -19.44
N PHE A 403 13.76 10.86 -20.73
CA PHE A 403 12.76 10.92 -21.77
C PHE A 403 12.43 9.53 -22.28
N GLU A 404 11.15 9.26 -22.44
CA GLU A 404 10.67 8.15 -23.25
C GLU A 404 10.49 8.66 -24.69
N VAL A 405 11.02 7.91 -25.64
CA VAL A 405 10.91 8.17 -27.08
C VAL A 405 10.24 6.98 -27.74
N ILE A 406 9.10 7.23 -28.37
CA ILE A 406 8.38 6.20 -29.13
C ILE A 406 8.46 6.57 -30.61
N THR A 407 9.05 5.68 -31.39
CA THR A 407 9.17 5.85 -32.84
C THR A 407 7.99 5.21 -33.57
N ALA A 408 7.40 5.94 -34.51
CA ALA A 408 6.39 5.39 -35.41
C ALA A 408 7.07 4.46 -36.44
N SER A 409 6.40 3.37 -36.82
CA SER A 409 7.02 2.30 -37.62
C SER A 409 7.61 2.78 -38.96
N GLY A 410 8.82 2.29 -39.28
CA GLY A 410 9.24 2.08 -40.68
C GLY A 410 10.17 3.09 -41.35
N VAL A 411 10.69 4.14 -40.70
CA VAL A 411 11.42 5.20 -41.43
C VAL A 411 12.63 5.79 -40.71
N HIS A 412 13.45 4.98 -40.03
CA HIS A 412 14.70 5.52 -39.44
C HIS A 412 15.92 4.66 -39.79
N ALA A 413 16.28 4.64 -41.08
CA ALA A 413 17.58 4.15 -41.54
C ALA A 413 18.62 5.28 -41.48
N GLY A 414 18.90 5.77 -40.26
CA GLY A 414 19.81 6.90 -40.04
C GLY A 414 19.17 8.27 -40.27
N ALA A 415 17.84 8.37 -40.12
CA ALA A 415 17.09 9.62 -40.22
C ALA A 415 16.84 10.24 -38.83
N ALA A 416 16.66 11.56 -38.78
CA ALA A 416 16.22 12.25 -37.56
C ALA A 416 14.82 11.77 -37.13
N LEU A 417 14.45 12.07 -35.88
CA LEU A 417 13.09 11.84 -35.40
C LEU A 417 12.07 12.58 -36.27
N ALA A 418 10.97 11.91 -36.59
CA ALA A 418 9.88 12.45 -37.41
C ALA A 418 8.81 13.09 -36.53
N THR A 419 8.00 13.98 -37.12
CA THR A 419 6.84 14.58 -36.42
C THR A 419 5.74 13.57 -36.11
N THR A 420 5.90 12.29 -36.43
CA THR A 420 5.01 11.20 -36.05
C THR A 420 5.49 10.45 -34.81
N ASP A 421 6.74 10.66 -34.40
CA ASP A 421 7.30 10.11 -33.18
C ASP A 421 6.82 10.92 -31.97
N THR A 422 6.96 10.37 -30.77
CA THR A 422 6.59 11.04 -29.52
C THR A 422 7.76 11.11 -28.57
N ILE A 423 7.82 12.21 -27.80
CA ILE A 423 8.75 12.40 -26.70
C ILE A 423 7.93 12.72 -25.44
N SER A 424 8.18 12.00 -24.36
CA SER A 424 7.59 12.23 -23.04
C SER A 424 8.72 12.43 -22.03
N LEU A 425 8.65 13.48 -21.20
CA LEU A 425 9.49 13.56 -20.01
C LEU A 425 8.86 12.65 -18.95
N VAL A 426 9.57 11.60 -18.56
CA VAL A 426 9.07 10.60 -17.59
C VAL A 426 9.69 10.78 -16.21
N GLY A 427 10.87 11.38 -16.12
CA GLY A 427 11.53 11.59 -14.83
C GLY A 427 12.57 12.70 -14.85
N VAL A 428 12.75 13.32 -13.70
CA VAL A 428 13.77 14.30 -13.35
C VAL A 428 14.44 13.79 -12.08
N ILE A 429 15.70 13.38 -12.18
CA ILE A 429 16.42 12.72 -11.10
C ILE A 429 17.55 13.62 -10.62
N ASN A 430 17.51 13.97 -9.34
CA ASN A 430 18.61 14.64 -8.65
C ASN A 430 19.54 13.60 -8.03
N THR A 431 20.75 13.50 -8.57
CA THR A 431 21.74 12.50 -8.21
C THR A 431 22.93 13.11 -7.46
N ASN A 432 23.66 12.30 -6.70
CA ASN A 432 24.93 12.71 -6.07
C ASN A 432 26.16 12.61 -7.01
N GLY A 433 25.96 12.33 -8.30
CA GLY A 433 27.01 12.26 -9.31
C GLY A 433 26.47 11.92 -10.70
N ALA A 434 27.35 11.69 -11.67
CA ALA A 434 26.91 11.36 -13.04
C ALA A 434 26.31 9.96 -13.12
N LEU A 435 25.19 9.81 -13.85
CA LEU A 435 24.62 8.50 -14.16
C LEU A 435 25.56 7.69 -15.05
N ALA A 436 25.56 6.38 -14.85
CA ALA A 436 26.30 5.42 -15.65
C ALA A 436 25.41 4.23 -16.04
N ALA A 437 25.88 3.38 -16.96
CA ALA A 437 25.15 2.19 -17.39
C ALA A 437 24.75 1.26 -16.21
N ALA A 438 25.55 1.22 -15.14
CA ALA A 438 25.25 0.43 -13.95
C ALA A 438 24.05 0.93 -13.13
N ASN A 439 23.61 2.18 -13.35
CA ASN A 439 22.41 2.73 -12.70
C ASN A 439 21.13 2.32 -13.41
N PHE A 440 21.20 1.55 -14.51
CA PHE A 440 20.02 1.13 -15.25
C PHE A 440 19.93 -0.40 -15.27
N THR A 441 18.71 -0.90 -15.08
CA THR A 441 18.39 -2.33 -15.14
C THR A 441 17.19 -2.56 -16.05
N ALA A 442 17.04 -3.78 -16.55
CA ALA A 442 15.95 -4.21 -17.44
C ALA A 442 14.77 -4.83 -16.69
#